data_AF-K2E3C1-F1
#
_entry.id   AF-K2E3C1-F1
#
_cell.length_a   1.000
_cell.length_b   1.000
_cell.length_c   1.000
_cell.angle_alpha   90.00
_cell.angle_beta   90.00
_cell.angle_gamma   90.00
#
_symmetry.space_group_name_H-M   'P 1'
#
loop_
_entity.id
_entity.type
_entity.pdbx_description
1 polymer ?
#
loop_
_entity_poly.entity_id
_entity_poly.type
_entity_poly.pdbx_seq_one_letter_code
_entity_poly.pdbx_strand_id
1 'polypeptide(L)' 'MLKTRDLGRTTSVRRWTQTAVDCYKRGCVCSGCFYSDFFKESPQRCQMKATVLELVRVLGRPNVETMEAIIGG' A
#
# COMPACT_ATOMS: atom_id res chain seq x y z
N MET A 1 8.73 19.06 -24.10
CA MET A 1 8.88 17.66 -23.64
C MET A 1 8.19 17.51 -22.29
N LEU A 2 6.96 17.00 -22.25
CA LEU A 2 6.31 16.65 -20.97
C LEU A 2 6.98 15.37 -20.46
N LYS A 3 7.72 15.47 -19.35
CA LYS A 3 8.16 14.29 -18.59
C LYS A 3 6.91 13.68 -17.95
N THR A 4 6.24 12.77 -18.64
CA THR A 4 5.25 11.91 -18.01
C THR A 4 5.97 11.04 -16.99
N ARG A 5 5.68 11.31 -15.72
CA ARG A 5 6.13 10.49 -14.59
C ARG A 5 5.21 9.27 -14.51
N ASP A 6 5.31 8.39 -15.50
CA ASP A 6 4.64 7.10 -15.46
C ASP A 6 5.45 6.18 -14.54
N LEU A 7 5.19 6.27 -13.22
CA LEU A 7 5.66 5.29 -12.23
C LEU A 7 4.95 3.95 -12.44
N GLY A 8 5.16 3.33 -13.60
CA GLY A 8 4.60 2.03 -13.95
C GLY A 8 3.08 2.04 -14.02
N ARG A 9 2.53 1.73 -15.20
CA ARG A 9 1.15 1.27 -15.31
C ARG A 9 1.01 -0.07 -14.56
N THR A 10 0.86 -0.02 -13.24
CA THR A 10 0.43 -1.17 -12.43
C THR A 10 -1.09 -1.13 -12.37
N THR A 11 -1.73 -1.93 -13.21
CA THR A 11 -3.18 -2.14 -13.29
C THR A 11 -3.82 -2.74 -12.02
N SER A 12 -3.18 -2.71 -10.84
CA SER A 12 -3.56 -3.59 -9.72
C SER A 12 -4.08 -2.91 -8.46
N VAL A 13 -4.06 -1.58 -8.32
CA VAL A 13 -4.47 -0.93 -7.05
C VAL A 13 -5.87 -0.34 -7.12
N ARG A 14 -6.85 -1.16 -7.52
CA ARG A 14 -8.29 -0.78 -7.50
C ARG A 14 -8.97 -1.04 -6.15
N ARG A 15 -8.28 -1.70 -5.22
CA ARG A 15 -8.82 -2.07 -3.92
C ARG A 15 -7.75 -2.00 -2.85
N TRP A 16 -8.19 -1.71 -1.64
CA TRP A 16 -7.39 -1.91 -0.45
C TRP A 16 -7.19 -3.40 -0.21
N THR A 17 -5.94 -3.83 -0.08
CA THR A 17 -5.60 -5.18 0.41
C THR A 17 -5.42 -5.11 1.92
N GLN A 18 -5.57 -6.24 2.62
CA GLN A 18 -5.35 -6.29 4.06
C GLN A 18 -3.99 -5.72 4.46
N THR A 19 -2.93 -6.05 3.72
CA THR A 19 -1.58 -5.51 3.94
C THR A 19 -1.50 -3.99 3.78
N ALA A 20 -2.19 -3.43 2.79
CA ALA A 20 -2.23 -1.98 2.60
C ALA A 20 -3.01 -1.29 3.74
N VAL A 21 -4.11 -1.90 4.20
CA VAL A 21 -4.87 -1.41 5.36
C VAL A 21 -4.01 -1.44 6.62
N ASP A 22 -3.28 -2.52 6.85
CA ASP A 22 -2.37 -2.66 8.00
C ASP A 22 -1.27 -1.60 7.97
N CYS A 23 -0.66 -1.39 6.81
CA CYS A 23 0.35 -0.35 6.61
C CYS A 23 -0.23 1.07 6.85
N TYR A 24 -1.47 1.32 6.42
CA TYR A 24 -2.19 2.58 6.68
C TYR A 24 -2.46 2.77 8.19
N LYS A 25 -2.98 1.75 8.88
CA LYS A 25 -3.25 1.78 10.33
C LYS A 25 -1.98 2.07 11.15
N ARG A 26 -0.83 1.54 10.71
CA ARG A 26 0.48 1.79 11.34
C ARG A 26 1.10 3.15 10.96
N GLY A 27 0.41 3.98 10.18
CA GLY A 27 0.90 5.29 9.73
C GLY A 27 2.07 5.21 8.75
N CYS A 28 2.20 4.12 7.99
CA CYS A 28 3.33 3.86 7.09
C CYS A 28 4.71 3.87 7.78
N VAL A 29 4.76 3.52 9.08
CA VAL A 29 6.01 3.39 9.85
C VAL A 29 6.63 2.01 9.64
N CYS A 30 7.87 1.95 9.15
CA CYS A 30 8.54 0.68 8.88
C CYS A 30 9.12 0.00 10.13
N SER A 31 9.39 0.72 11.21
CA SER A 31 9.88 0.15 12.47
C SER A 31 8.86 -0.86 13.02
N GLY A 32 9.31 -2.09 13.30
CA GLY A 32 8.43 -3.18 13.75
C GLY A 32 7.37 -3.62 12.72
N CYS A 33 7.57 -3.33 11.42
CA CYS A 33 6.70 -3.82 10.36
C CYS A 33 7.00 -5.29 10.07
N PHE A 34 5.99 -6.12 9.87
CA PHE A 34 6.15 -7.54 9.54
C PHE A 34 7.06 -7.77 8.33
N TYR A 35 7.00 -6.90 7.32
CA TYR A 35 7.83 -7.00 6.12
C TYR A 35 9.19 -6.29 6.25
N SER A 36 9.52 -5.71 7.40
CA SER A 36 10.75 -4.92 7.55
C SER A 36 12.01 -5.75 7.32
N ASP A 37 12.04 -6.97 7.85
CA ASP A 37 13.16 -7.90 7.67
C ASP A 37 13.33 -8.34 6.21
N PHE A 38 12.22 -8.52 5.47
CA PHE A 38 12.27 -8.89 4.04
C PHE A 38 13.00 -7.85 3.18
N PHE A 39 12.90 -6.57 3.52
CA PHE A 39 13.56 -5.48 2.79
C PHE A 39 14.88 -5.03 3.42
N LYS A 40 15.29 -5.62 4.55
CA LYS A 40 16.47 -5.18 5.30
C LYS A 40 17.78 -5.45 4.55
N GLU A 41 17.85 -6.59 3.88
CA GLU A 41 19.01 -7.01 3.08
C GLU A 41 18.79 -6.79 1.57
N SER A 42 17.61 -6.34 1.18
CA SER A 42 17.27 -6.10 -0.22
C SER A 42 17.74 -4.71 -0.67
N PRO A 43 18.33 -4.58 -1.87
CA PRO A 43 18.54 -3.26 -2.48
C PRO A 43 17.21 -2.56 -2.84
N GLN A 44 16.10 -3.31 -2.86
CA GLN A 44 14.77 -2.78 -3.14
C GLN A 44 14.12 -2.26 -1.85
N ARG A 45 13.63 -1.01 -1.90
CA ARG A 45 12.87 -0.42 -0.78
C ARG A 45 11.43 -0.90 -0.78
N CYS A 46 10.84 -1.00 0.41
CA CYS A 46 9.42 -1.27 0.59
C CYS A 46 8.57 -0.23 -0.19
N GLN A 47 7.78 -0.71 -1.16
CA GLN A 47 6.90 0.13 -1.97
C GLN A 47 5.51 0.33 -1.34
N MET A 48 5.23 -0.32 -0.20
CA MET A 48 3.91 -0.32 0.41
C MET A 48 3.42 1.08 0.75
N LYS A 49 4.33 1.97 1.20
CA LYS A 49 4.00 3.37 1.49
C LYS A 49 3.53 4.11 0.23
N ALA A 50 4.22 3.93 -0.89
CA ALA A 50 3.82 4.55 -2.16
C ALA A 50 2.44 4.04 -2.60
N THR A 51 2.22 2.72 -2.50
CA THR A 51 0.94 2.07 -2.80
C THR A 51 -0.20 2.60 -1.91
N VAL A 52 0.02 2.72 -0.59
CA VAL A 52 -0.98 3.21 0.36
C VAL A 52 -1.32 4.67 0.09
N LEU A 53 -0.33 5.52 -0.19
CA LEU A 53 -0.57 6.93 -0.51
C LEU A 53 -1.38 7.07 -1.80
N GLU A 54 -1.08 6.27 -2.82
CA GLU A 54 -1.84 6.29 -4.06
C GLU A 54 -3.26 5.72 -3.88
N LEU A 55 -3.44 4.69 -3.04
CA LEU A 55 -4.75 4.20 -2.63
C LEU A 55 -5.60 5.27 -1.96
N VAL A 56 -5.02 6.03 -1.02
CA VAL A 56 -5.71 7.14 -0.36
C VAL A 56 -6.09 8.22 -1.38
N ARG A 57 -5.19 8.51 -2.33
CA ARG A 57 -5.44 9.50 -3.38
C ARG A 57 -6.57 9.10 -4.32
N VAL A 58 -6.62 7.82 -4.73
CA VAL A 58 -7.55 7.32 -5.76
C VAL A 58 -8.88 6.85 -5.17
N LEU A 59 -8.86 6.15 -4.04
CA LEU A 59 -10.03 5.52 -3.42
C LEU A 59 -10.49 6.21 -2.13
N GLY A 60 -9.71 7.14 -1.57
CA GLY A 60 -9.96 7.72 -0.26
C GLY A 60 -9.48 6.83 0.89
N ARG A 61 -9.88 7.17 2.12
CA ARG A 61 -9.49 6.42 3.32
C ARG A 61 -10.07 5.00 3.27
N PRO A 62 -9.35 3.98 3.77
CA PRO A 62 -9.90 2.63 3.84
C PRO A 62 -11.12 2.64 4.77
N ASN A 63 -12.26 2.15 4.30
CA ASN A 63 -13.41 1.87 5.18
C ASN A 63 -13.13 0.57 5.94
N VAL A 64 -12.59 0.72 7.15
CA VAL A 64 -12.09 -0.39 7.95
C VAL A 64 -13.22 -1.35 8.36
N GLU A 65 -14.44 -0.86 8.52
CA GLU A 65 -15.62 -1.64 8.92
C GLU A 65 -16.15 -2.52 7.78
N THR A 66 -15.94 -2.14 6.52
CA THR A 66 -16.44 -2.92 5.35
C THR A 66 -15.42 -3.91 4.81
N MET A 67 -14.13 -3.73 5.11
CA MET A 67 -13.04 -4.58 4.57
C MET A 67 -13.08 -6.02 5.11
N GLU A 68 -13.50 -6.21 6.36
CA GLU A 68 -13.62 -7.55 6.96
C GLU A 68 -14.68 -8.42 6.26
N ALA A 69 -15.69 -7.78 5.64
CA ALA A 69 -16.76 -8.47 4.92
C ALA A 69 -16.38 -8.92 3.49
N ILE A 70 -15.31 -8.39 2.89
CA ILE A 70 -14.95 -8.66 1.49
C ILE A 70 -13.85 -9.74 1.36
N ILE A 71 -13.09 -9.99 2.43
CA ILE A 71 -11.94 -10.92 2.41
C ILE A 71 -12.30 -12.29 3.03
N GLY A 72 -13.45 -12.41 3.69
CA GLY A 72 -14.00 -13.66 4.23
C GLY A 72 -15.26 -14.11 3.52
N GLY A 73 -15.12 -14.63 2.29
CA GLY A 73 -16.18 -15.30 1.52
C GLY A 73 -15.59 -16.44 0.70
#